data_AF-A0A140B452-F1
#
_entry.id   AF-A0A140B452-F1
#
_cell.length_a   1.000
_cell.length_b   1.000
_cell.length_c   1.000
_cell.angle_alpha   90.00
_cell.angle_beta   90.00
_cell.angle_gamma   90.00
#
_symmetry.space_group_name_H-M   'P 1'
#
loop_
_entity.id
_entity.type
_entity.pdbx_description
1 polymer ?
#
loop_
_entity_poly.entity_id
_entity_poly.type
_entity_poly.pdbx_seq_one_letter_code
_entity_poly.pdbx_strand_id
1 'polypeptide(L)'
;MANKSEIVYHNPITEQDMNKSEYSLFNKALQFQKKYFQDIENVILMNVSEEEKRFMPTQVVDFYEWKFNVVDKNDSFVGECTGFWKVINIVPSRINNRILLHEMIHAYESILSDYKIEHEYLIVKLYQKLLPKIPNLIEIIEVDINKDNREHTVFFLLKSLVIDLELKLPIGSIYGYGREELYKK
;
A
#
# COMPACT_ATOMS: atom_id res chain seq x y z
N MET A 1 8.19 -39.99 3.94
CA MET A 1 7.15 -39.49 3.02
C MET A 1 7.17 -37.97 3.13
N ALA A 2 7.61 -37.27 2.09
CA ALA A 2 7.68 -35.82 2.09
C ALA A 2 6.27 -35.25 1.88
N ASN A 3 5.79 -34.47 2.84
CA ASN A 3 4.52 -33.75 2.73
C ASN A 3 4.70 -32.68 1.65
N LYS A 4 4.14 -32.91 0.46
CA LYS A 4 4.08 -31.87 -0.58
C LYS A 4 3.12 -30.81 -0.07
N SER A 5 3.63 -29.64 0.27
CA SER A 5 2.83 -28.45 0.49
C SER A 5 2.05 -28.16 -0.79
N GLU A 6 0.73 -28.36 -0.76
CA GLU A 6 -0.16 -27.92 -1.83
C GLU A 6 -0.14 -26.39 -1.87
N ILE A 7 0.29 -25.85 -3.01
CA ILE A 7 0.12 -24.44 -3.33
C ILE A 7 -1.38 -24.25 -3.57
N VAL A 8 -2.06 -23.62 -2.62
CA VAL A 8 -3.47 -23.25 -2.75
C VAL A 8 -3.53 -21.99 -3.61
N TYR A 9 -3.93 -22.15 -4.87
CA TYR A 9 -4.31 -21.01 -5.71
C TYR A 9 -5.65 -20.47 -5.20
N HIS A 10 -5.66 -19.23 -4.70
CA HIS A 10 -6.90 -18.54 -4.40
C HIS A 10 -7.54 -18.10 -5.72
N ASN A 11 -8.75 -18.58 -6.02
CA ASN A 11 -9.52 -18.07 -7.14
C ASN A 11 -9.71 -16.54 -6.99
N PRO A 12 -9.69 -15.76 -8.09
CA PRO A 12 -9.98 -14.33 -8.03
C PRO A 12 -11.36 -14.10 -7.42
N ILE A 13 -11.44 -13.17 -6.47
CA ILE A 13 -12.67 -12.89 -5.72
C ILE A 13 -13.73 -12.32 -6.67
N THR A 14 -14.93 -12.89 -6.67
CA THR A 14 -16.05 -12.42 -7.50
C THR A 14 -17.02 -11.55 -6.70
N GLU A 15 -17.87 -10.77 -7.38
CA GLU A 15 -18.91 -9.93 -6.73
C GLU A 15 -19.85 -10.74 -5.81
N GLN A 16 -20.00 -12.04 -6.06
CA GLN A 16 -20.84 -12.94 -5.26
C GLN A 16 -20.20 -13.33 -3.92
N ASP A 17 -18.90 -13.10 -3.74
CA ASP A 17 -18.13 -13.50 -2.57
C ASP A 17 -18.00 -12.40 -1.50
N MET A 18 -18.52 -11.19 -1.76
CA MET A 18 -18.34 -10.01 -0.92
C MET A 18 -19.66 -9.37 -0.52
N ASN A 19 -19.72 -8.82 0.70
CA ASN A 19 -20.82 -7.92 1.03
C ASN A 19 -20.64 -6.58 0.28
N LYS A 20 -21.72 -5.80 0.14
CA LYS A 20 -21.72 -4.56 -0.67
C LYS A 20 -20.62 -3.56 -0.27
N SER A 21 -20.29 -3.48 1.02
CA SER A 21 -19.29 -2.56 1.54
C SER A 21 -17.87 -3.03 1.21
N GLU A 22 -17.62 -4.33 1.30
CA GLU A 22 -16.35 -4.97 0.91
C GLU A 22 -16.09 -4.82 -0.59
N TYR A 23 -17.10 -5.09 -1.42
CA TYR A 23 -17.00 -4.90 -2.87
C TYR A 23 -16.75 -3.43 -3.25
N SER A 24 -17.35 -2.49 -2.51
CA SER A 24 -17.09 -1.06 -2.68
C SER A 24 -15.65 -0.69 -2.30
N LEU A 25 -15.09 -1.27 -1.23
CA LEU A 25 -13.69 -1.06 -0.84
C LEU A 25 -12.74 -1.63 -1.90
N PHE A 26 -12.98 -2.85 -2.35
CA PHE A 26 -12.20 -3.50 -3.40
C PHE A 26 -12.15 -2.66 -4.68
N ASN A 27 -13.31 -2.24 -5.21
CA ASN A 27 -13.36 -1.39 -6.40
C ASN A 27 -12.64 -0.05 -6.20
N LYS A 28 -12.73 0.51 -4.98
CA LYS A 28 -12.02 1.74 -4.66
C LYS A 28 -10.51 1.53 -4.65
N ALA A 29 -10.04 0.41 -4.11
CA ALA A 29 -8.63 0.03 -4.12
C ALA A 29 -8.12 -0.13 -5.56
N LEU A 30 -8.87 -0.77 -6.46
CA LEU A 30 -8.48 -0.87 -7.88
C LEU A 30 -8.38 0.50 -8.57
N GLN A 31 -9.26 1.45 -8.24
CA GLN A 31 -9.15 2.83 -8.74
C GLN A 31 -7.89 3.52 -8.21
N PHE A 32 -7.56 3.31 -6.94
CA PHE A 32 -6.39 3.90 -6.30
C PHE A 32 -5.08 3.27 -6.79
N GLN A 33 -5.05 1.96 -7.03
CA GLN A 33 -3.92 1.25 -7.65
C GLN A 33 -3.51 1.95 -8.94
N LYS A 34 -4.45 2.07 -9.88
CA LYS A 34 -4.21 2.72 -11.19
C LYS A 34 -3.78 4.17 -11.07
N LYS A 35 -4.28 4.90 -10.07
CA LYS A 35 -4.05 6.34 -9.95
C LYS A 35 -2.77 6.69 -9.19
N TYR A 36 -2.50 6.00 -8.09
CA TYR A 36 -1.49 6.40 -7.11
C TYR A 36 -0.34 5.40 -6.98
N PHE A 37 -0.49 4.16 -7.48
CA PHE A 37 0.49 3.09 -7.30
C PHE A 37 1.02 2.50 -8.61
N GLN A 38 0.63 3.05 -9.76
CA GLN A 38 1.10 2.60 -11.07
C GLN A 38 2.63 2.67 -11.24
N ASP A 39 3.28 3.58 -10.53
CA ASP A 39 4.74 3.69 -10.47
C ASP A 39 5.41 2.42 -9.93
N ILE A 40 4.77 1.72 -8.99
CA ILE A 40 5.28 0.48 -8.41
C ILE A 40 5.25 -0.64 -9.44
N GLU A 41 4.11 -0.84 -10.10
CA GLU A 41 3.96 -1.83 -11.17
C GLU A 41 4.97 -1.59 -12.29
N ASN A 42 5.15 -0.33 -12.70
CA ASN A 42 6.09 0.04 -13.75
C ASN A 42 7.53 -0.32 -13.40
N VAL A 43 7.93 -0.17 -12.13
CA VAL A 43 9.28 -0.54 -11.68
C VAL A 43 9.44 -2.05 -11.62
N ILE A 44 8.47 -2.78 -11.08
CA ILE A 44 8.53 -4.25 -11.02
C ILE A 44 8.65 -4.86 -12.42
N LEU A 45 7.98 -4.25 -13.41
CA LEU A 45 8.02 -4.71 -14.80
C LEU A 45 9.18 -4.14 -15.63
N MET A 46 10.05 -3.30 -15.05
CA MET A 46 11.12 -2.60 -15.78
C MET A 46 12.17 -3.55 -16.37
N ASN A 47 12.44 -4.68 -15.70
CA ASN A 47 13.46 -5.65 -16.10
C ASN A 47 12.89 -6.89 -16.81
N VAL A 48 11.58 -6.91 -17.09
CA VAL A 48 10.91 -8.02 -17.74
C VAL A 48 10.85 -7.76 -19.24
N SER A 49 11.29 -8.70 -20.07
CA SER A 49 11.16 -8.56 -21.53
C SER A 49 9.70 -8.54 -21.98
N GLU A 50 9.40 -7.92 -23.13
CA GLU A 50 8.03 -7.90 -23.69
C GLU A 50 7.46 -9.30 -23.97
N GLU A 51 8.34 -10.29 -24.16
CA GLU A 51 7.94 -11.68 -24.34
C GLU A 51 7.58 -12.34 -23.00
N GLU A 52 8.39 -12.13 -21.96
CA GLU A 52 8.10 -12.60 -20.60
C GLU A 52 6.85 -11.93 -20.00
N LYS A 53 6.60 -10.64 -20.30
CA LYS A 53 5.36 -9.95 -19.89
C LYS A 53 4.07 -10.63 -20.36
N ARG A 54 4.12 -11.41 -21.46
CA ARG A 54 2.96 -12.16 -21.96
C ARG A 54 2.66 -13.43 -21.16
N PHE A 55 3.66 -13.93 -20.45
CA PHE A 55 3.57 -15.14 -19.62
C PHE A 55 3.49 -14.82 -18.14
N MET A 56 3.86 -13.59 -17.74
CA MET A 56 3.54 -13.09 -16.42
C MET A 56 2.02 -13.07 -16.27
N PRO A 57 1.49 -13.66 -15.19
CA PRO A 57 0.10 -13.44 -14.83
C PRO A 57 -0.15 -11.93 -14.80
N THR A 58 -1.28 -11.49 -15.33
CA THR A 58 -1.77 -10.11 -15.10
C THR A 58 -1.87 -9.77 -13.60
N GLN A 59 -1.82 -10.81 -12.75
CA GLN A 59 -1.95 -10.85 -11.30
C GLN A 59 -0.70 -10.44 -10.49
N VAL A 60 0.46 -10.19 -11.12
CA VAL A 60 1.73 -10.19 -10.37
C VAL A 60 1.88 -9.02 -9.38
N VAL A 61 1.14 -7.91 -9.57
CA VAL A 61 1.23 -6.73 -8.70
C VAL A 61 -0.13 -6.04 -8.56
N ASP A 62 -1.18 -6.79 -8.28
CA ASP A 62 -2.52 -6.22 -8.18
C ASP A 62 -3.29 -6.67 -6.93
N PHE A 63 -4.35 -5.92 -6.64
CA PHE A 63 -5.23 -6.21 -5.51
C PHE A 63 -6.26 -7.31 -5.79
N TYR A 64 -6.24 -8.00 -6.95
CA TYR A 64 -7.25 -9.03 -7.25
C TYR A 64 -7.08 -10.28 -6.37
N GLU A 65 -5.88 -10.51 -5.81
CA GLU A 65 -5.62 -11.56 -4.83
C GLU A 65 -5.79 -11.10 -3.37
N TRP A 66 -6.14 -9.82 -3.15
CA TRP A 66 -6.30 -9.24 -1.83
C TRP A 66 -7.76 -9.22 -1.38
N LYS A 67 -7.99 -9.60 -0.13
CA LYS A 67 -9.31 -9.53 0.51
C LYS A 67 -9.49 -8.19 1.20
N PHE A 68 -10.60 -7.53 0.94
CA PHE A 68 -11.00 -6.28 1.58
C PHE A 68 -12.18 -6.56 2.47
N ASN A 69 -11.95 -6.60 3.78
CA ASN A 69 -12.98 -6.96 4.75
C ASN A 69 -13.48 -5.73 5.50
N VAL A 70 -14.78 -5.72 5.78
CA VAL A 70 -15.38 -4.79 6.73
C VAL A 70 -15.62 -5.52 8.03
N VAL A 71 -14.79 -5.24 9.05
CA VAL A 71 -14.77 -6.00 10.30
C VAL A 71 -15.49 -5.25 11.43
N ASP A 72 -16.24 -5.97 12.25
CA ASP A 72 -16.82 -5.44 13.48
C ASP A 72 -15.81 -5.58 14.64
N LYS A 73 -14.95 -4.57 14.76
CA LYS A 73 -13.96 -4.42 15.85
C LYS A 73 -14.27 -3.13 16.63
N ASN A 74 -13.71 -3.02 17.84
CA ASN A 74 -13.91 -1.84 18.68
C ASN A 74 -13.38 -0.55 18.03
N ASP A 75 -13.82 0.62 18.53
CA ASP A 75 -13.47 1.93 17.95
C ASP A 75 -11.98 2.31 18.04
N SER A 76 -11.19 1.56 18.81
CA SER A 76 -9.71 1.71 18.84
C SER A 76 -9.02 1.07 17.64
N PHE A 77 -9.70 0.20 16.90
CA PHE A 77 -9.23 -0.36 15.65
C PHE A 77 -9.59 0.57 14.49
N VAL A 78 -8.61 0.92 13.65
CA VAL A 78 -8.81 1.86 12.53
C VAL A 78 -8.77 1.11 11.20
N GLY A 79 -7.67 0.41 10.97
CA GLY A 79 -7.43 -0.46 9.84
C GLY A 79 -6.27 -1.41 10.16
N GLU A 80 -6.13 -2.47 9.38
CA GLU A 80 -5.02 -3.41 9.49
C GLU A 80 -4.79 -4.08 8.14
N CYS A 81 -3.55 -4.05 7.69
CA CYS A 81 -3.07 -4.79 6.55
C CYS A 81 -2.20 -5.96 7.01
N THR A 82 -2.55 -7.18 6.61
CA THR A 82 -1.72 -8.36 6.85
C THR A 82 -1.26 -8.94 5.52
N GLY A 83 0.01 -8.67 5.20
CA GLY A 83 0.66 -9.12 3.96
C GLY A 83 0.63 -10.62 3.74
N PHE A 84 0.94 -11.40 4.78
CA PHE A 84 0.95 -12.88 4.71
C PHE A 84 -0.40 -13.47 4.29
N TRP A 85 -1.51 -12.88 4.75
CA TRP A 85 -2.86 -13.33 4.41
C TRP A 85 -3.46 -12.59 3.22
N LYS A 86 -2.77 -11.58 2.67
CA LYS A 86 -3.27 -10.64 1.65
C LYS A 86 -4.63 -10.05 2.04
N VAL A 87 -4.73 -9.51 3.26
CA VAL A 87 -5.99 -8.96 3.79
C VAL A 87 -5.80 -7.51 4.20
N ILE A 88 -6.77 -6.67 3.83
CA ILE A 88 -7.00 -5.34 4.39
C ILE A 88 -8.32 -5.37 5.16
N ASN A 89 -8.28 -5.08 6.45
CA ASN A 89 -9.45 -4.99 7.32
C ASN A 89 -9.71 -3.52 7.67
N ILE A 90 -10.94 -3.03 7.52
CA ILE A 90 -11.33 -1.68 7.93
C ILE A 90 -12.64 -1.75 8.71
N VAL A 91 -12.78 -1.00 9.81
CA VAL A 91 -14.05 -0.91 10.54
C VAL A 91 -15.06 0.00 9.79
N PRO A 92 -16.37 -0.32 9.82
CA PRO A 92 -17.39 0.46 9.12
C PRO A 92 -17.35 1.96 9.40
N SER A 93 -17.14 2.35 10.66
CA SER A 93 -17.14 3.75 11.12
C SER A 93 -15.95 4.56 10.60
N ARG A 94 -14.95 3.89 10.01
CA ARG A 94 -13.70 4.49 9.55
C ARG A 94 -13.46 4.28 8.06
N ILE A 95 -14.42 3.76 7.29
CA ILE A 95 -14.30 3.65 5.84
C ILE A 95 -14.11 5.04 5.24
N ASN A 96 -12.88 5.37 4.88
CA ASN A 96 -12.54 6.59 4.17
C ASN A 96 -11.34 6.37 3.25
N ASN A 97 -11.15 7.29 2.30
CA ASN A 97 -10.08 7.19 1.32
C ASN A 97 -8.68 7.18 1.96
N ARG A 98 -8.47 7.91 3.07
CA ARG A 98 -7.15 8.05 3.70
C ARG A 98 -6.70 6.75 4.34
N ILE A 99 -7.59 6.09 5.08
CA ILE A 99 -7.33 4.79 5.71
C ILE A 99 -7.11 3.74 4.64
N LEU A 100 -7.96 3.67 3.62
CA LEU A 100 -7.74 2.71 2.54
C LEU A 100 -6.39 2.93 1.84
N LEU A 101 -6.02 4.17 1.53
CA LEU A 101 -4.71 4.47 0.93
C LEU A 101 -3.54 4.09 1.84
N HIS A 102 -3.68 4.29 3.15
CA HIS A 102 -2.69 3.89 4.13
C HIS A 102 -2.50 2.37 4.14
N GLU A 103 -3.58 1.60 4.28
CA GLU A 103 -3.50 0.12 4.26
C GLU A 103 -2.98 -0.42 2.93
N MET A 104 -3.30 0.24 1.81
CA MET A 104 -2.76 -0.12 0.51
C MET A 104 -1.23 0.08 0.44
N ILE A 105 -0.65 1.07 1.13
CA ILE A 105 0.81 1.22 1.17
C ILE A 105 1.44 0.03 1.88
N HIS A 106 0.89 -0.40 3.03
CA HIS A 106 1.34 -1.62 3.71
C HIS A 106 1.23 -2.86 2.82
N ALA A 107 0.15 -2.94 2.04
CA ALA A 107 -0.02 -4.04 1.12
C ALA A 107 1.09 -4.06 0.06
N TYR A 108 1.43 -2.89 -0.50
CA TYR A 108 2.54 -2.78 -1.44
C TYR A 108 3.91 -3.03 -0.80
N GLU A 109 4.13 -2.66 0.47
CA GLU A 109 5.36 -3.06 1.18
C GLU A 109 5.49 -4.58 1.26
N SER A 110 4.38 -5.28 1.55
CA SER A 110 4.37 -6.74 1.53
C SER A 110 4.56 -7.33 0.14
N ILE A 111 4.05 -6.70 -0.92
CA ILE A 111 4.31 -7.15 -2.29
C ILE A 111 5.79 -6.96 -2.63
N LEU A 112 6.35 -5.80 -2.28
CA LEU A 112 7.73 -5.42 -2.56
C LEU A 112 8.77 -6.19 -1.74
N SER A 113 8.38 -6.96 -0.71
CA SER A 113 9.33 -7.81 0.03
C SER A 113 10.00 -8.86 -0.86
N ASP A 114 9.32 -9.27 -1.94
CA ASP A 114 9.84 -10.20 -2.94
C ASP A 114 10.67 -9.50 -4.03
N TYR A 115 10.64 -8.16 -4.10
CA TYR A 115 11.28 -7.32 -5.14
C TYR A 115 12.25 -6.31 -4.53
N LYS A 116 13.31 -6.80 -3.89
CA LYS A 116 14.21 -5.95 -3.08
C LYS A 116 14.89 -4.83 -3.86
N ILE A 117 15.37 -5.11 -5.07
CA ILE A 117 16.07 -4.11 -5.90
C ILE A 117 15.11 -3.04 -6.38
N GLU A 118 13.93 -3.45 -6.82
CA GLU A 118 12.82 -2.60 -7.25
C GLU A 118 12.36 -1.70 -6.10
N HIS A 119 12.26 -2.25 -4.89
CA HIS A 119 11.91 -1.53 -3.68
C HIS A 119 12.91 -0.41 -3.36
N GLU A 120 14.21 -0.72 -3.36
CA GLU A 120 15.27 0.28 -3.15
C GLU A 120 15.26 1.36 -4.25
N TYR A 121 15.06 0.96 -5.51
CA TYR A 121 14.96 1.89 -6.62
C TYR A 121 13.73 2.82 -6.49
N LEU A 122 12.58 2.28 -6.06
CA LEU A 122 11.38 3.06 -5.79
C LEU A 122 11.63 4.11 -4.69
N ILE A 123 12.31 3.75 -3.61
CA ILE A 123 12.68 4.69 -2.55
C ILE A 123 13.48 5.86 -3.11
N VAL A 124 14.51 5.59 -3.93
CA VAL A 124 15.31 6.63 -4.58
C VAL A 124 14.46 7.52 -5.48
N LYS A 125 13.56 6.94 -6.27
CA LYS A 125 12.67 7.70 -7.17
C LYS A 125 11.68 8.57 -6.41
N LEU A 126 11.06 8.04 -5.35
CA LEU A 126 10.14 8.79 -4.50
C LEU A 126 10.87 9.94 -3.81
N TYR A 127 12.07 9.69 -3.27
CA TYR A 127 12.92 10.73 -2.67
C TYR A 127 13.23 11.85 -3.67
N GLN A 128 13.70 11.51 -4.88
CA GLN A 128 13.98 12.49 -5.94
C GLN A 128 12.73 13.29 -6.34
N LYS A 129 11.54 12.66 -6.37
CA LYS A 129 10.27 13.32 -6.68
C LYS A 129 9.84 14.31 -5.58
N LEU A 130 10.16 14.03 -4.32
CA LEU A 130 9.74 14.81 -3.15
C LEU A 130 10.73 15.90 -2.76
N LEU A 131 12.03 15.67 -2.94
CA LEU A 131 13.09 16.60 -2.55
C LEU A 131 12.87 18.06 -3.02
N PRO A 132 12.47 18.34 -4.28
CA PRO A 132 12.21 19.72 -4.71
C PRO A 132 10.87 20.30 -4.21
N LYS A 133 10.00 19.49 -3.58
CA LYS A 133 8.63 19.88 -3.16
C LYS A 133 8.49 20.03 -1.65
N ILE A 134 9.35 19.37 -0.88
CA ILE A 134 9.33 19.36 0.59
C ILE A 134 10.72 19.80 1.08
N PRO A 135 10.91 21.08 1.43
CA PRO A 135 12.23 21.63 1.78
C PRO A 135 12.93 20.92 2.94
N ASN A 136 12.17 20.39 3.90
CA ASN A 136 12.67 19.69 5.10
C ASN A 136 12.51 18.16 5.01
N LEU A 137 12.52 17.58 3.80
CA LEU A 137 12.28 16.15 3.60
C LEU A 137 13.26 15.26 4.37
N ILE A 138 14.55 15.61 4.38
CA ILE A 138 15.57 14.84 5.11
C ILE A 138 15.27 14.82 6.61
N GLU A 139 14.95 15.98 7.19
CA GLU A 139 14.60 16.07 8.62
C GLU A 139 13.35 15.24 8.95
N ILE A 140 12.36 15.22 8.06
CA ILE A 140 11.16 14.39 8.20
C ILE A 140 11.53 12.90 8.23
N ILE A 141 12.38 12.45 7.30
CA ILE A 141 12.86 11.05 7.25
C ILE A 141 13.65 10.70 8.50
N GLU A 142 14.57 11.56 8.94
CA GLU A 142 15.38 11.34 10.14
C GLU A 142 14.51 11.26 11.40
N VAL A 143 13.52 12.14 11.53
CA VAL A 143 12.56 12.10 12.66
C VAL A 143 11.75 10.81 12.62
N ASP A 144 11.34 10.34 11.45
CA ASP A 144 10.58 9.10 11.30
C ASP A 144 11.40 7.88 11.73
N ILE A 145 12.64 7.77 11.23
CA ILE A 145 13.56 6.68 11.56
C ILE A 145 13.88 6.64 13.07
N ASN A 146 13.98 7.81 13.70
CA ASN A 146 14.30 7.91 15.13
C ASN A 146 13.10 7.71 16.05
N LYS A 147 11.87 7.69 15.54
CA LYS A 147 10.71 7.28 16.33
C LYS A 147 10.77 5.76 16.49
N ASP A 148 10.60 5.26 17.71
CA ASP A 148 10.53 3.81 17.98
C ASP A 148 9.19 3.20 17.51
N ASN A 149 8.62 3.72 16.42
CA ASN A 149 7.46 3.18 15.75
C ASN A 149 7.91 2.44 14.49
N ARG A 150 8.22 1.15 14.65
CA ARG A 150 8.73 0.30 13.56
C ARG A 150 7.66 -0.20 12.59
N GLU A 151 6.43 0.29 12.69
CA GLU A 151 5.33 -0.13 11.83
C GLU A 151 5.48 0.39 10.38
N HIS A 152 6.14 1.52 10.16
CA HIS A 152 6.32 2.12 8.84
C HIS A 152 7.78 2.14 8.39
N THR A 153 8.04 1.79 7.13
CA THR A 153 9.37 1.96 6.54
C THR A 153 9.54 3.34 5.90
N VAL A 154 10.76 3.66 5.47
CA VAL A 154 11.03 4.86 4.66
C VAL A 154 10.22 4.86 3.35
N PHE A 155 9.99 3.69 2.74
CA PHE A 155 9.14 3.60 1.56
C PHE A 155 7.70 4.03 1.90
N PHE A 156 7.16 3.53 3.02
CA PHE A 156 5.84 3.91 3.50
C PHE A 156 5.71 5.43 3.65
N LEU A 157 6.66 6.03 4.36
CA LEU A 157 6.74 7.48 4.55
C LEU A 157 6.72 8.21 3.22
N LEU A 158 7.67 7.95 2.34
CA LEU A 158 7.79 8.66 1.06
C LEU A 158 6.56 8.47 0.18
N LYS A 159 5.99 7.25 0.14
CA LYS A 159 4.79 6.98 -0.65
C LYS A 159 3.59 7.76 -0.12
N SER A 160 3.42 7.81 1.20
CA SER A 160 2.35 8.58 1.84
C SER A 160 2.45 10.08 1.51
N LEU A 161 3.65 10.65 1.53
CA LEU A 161 3.91 12.06 1.19
C LEU A 161 3.61 12.38 -0.28
N VAL A 162 3.94 11.47 -1.20
CA VAL A 162 3.58 11.63 -2.62
C VAL A 162 2.07 11.71 -2.77
N ILE A 163 1.33 10.83 -2.10
CA ILE A 163 -0.13 10.79 -2.18
C ILE A 163 -0.75 12.04 -1.52
N ASP A 164 -0.21 12.51 -0.40
CA ASP A 164 -0.63 13.77 0.23
C ASP A 164 -0.54 14.93 -0.75
N LEU A 165 0.60 15.08 -1.44
CA LEU A 165 0.80 16.15 -2.43
C LEU A 165 -0.16 16.03 -3.62
N GLU A 166 -0.39 14.81 -4.13
CA GLU A 166 -1.29 14.58 -5.26
C GLU A 166 -2.77 14.86 -4.91
N LEU A 167 -3.15 14.61 -3.65
CA LEU A 167 -4.48 14.92 -3.12
C LEU A 167 -4.60 16.36 -2.58
N LYS A 168 -3.52 17.15 -2.60
CA LYS A 168 -3.45 18.49 -1.98
C LYS A 168 -3.84 18.47 -0.50
N LEU A 169 -3.45 17.42 0.21
CA LEU A 169 -3.63 17.28 1.65
C LEU A 169 -2.46 17.91 2.41
N PRO A 170 -2.66 18.28 3.69
CA PRO A 170 -1.56 18.56 4.60
C PRO A 170 -0.57 17.37 4.65
N ILE A 171 0.72 17.68 4.74
CA ILE A 171 1.78 16.68 4.85
C ILE A 171 1.57 15.79 6.08
N GLY A 172 1.62 14.47 5.88
CA GLY A 172 1.41 13.44 6.89
C GLY A 172 -0.04 12.98 7.03
N SER A 173 -0.96 13.43 6.17
CA SER A 173 -2.38 13.06 6.26
C SER A 173 -2.63 11.59 5.95
N ILE A 174 -1.93 11.02 4.97
CA ILE A 174 -1.99 9.57 4.73
C ILE A 174 -1.18 8.81 5.79
N TYR A 175 0.01 9.30 6.15
CA TYR A 175 0.89 8.63 7.11
C TYR A 175 0.23 8.39 8.47
N GLY A 176 -0.36 9.44 9.06
CA GLY A 176 -0.96 9.38 10.40
C GLY A 176 -2.46 9.09 10.42
N TYR A 177 -3.08 8.72 9.29
CA TYR A 177 -4.54 8.71 9.10
C TYR A 177 -5.21 10.07 9.37
N GLY A 178 -4.51 11.19 9.11
CA GLY A 178 -4.96 12.54 9.43
C GLY A 178 -4.66 12.96 10.88
N ARG A 179 -3.64 12.36 11.51
CA ARG A 179 -3.09 12.80 12.79
C ARG A 179 -1.77 13.53 12.56
N GLU A 180 -1.85 14.70 11.92
CA GLU A 180 -0.71 15.43 11.34
C GLU A 180 0.17 16.13 12.41
N GLU A 181 -0.19 16.02 13.69
CA GLU A 181 0.54 16.62 14.82
C GLU A 181 2.01 16.19 14.90
N LEU A 182 2.36 15.07 14.27
CA LEU A 182 3.72 14.56 14.17
C LEU A 182 4.64 15.36 13.22
N TYR A 183 4.08 16.19 12.34
CA TYR A 183 4.83 16.95 11.31
C TYR A 183 4.58 18.48 11.38
N LYS A 184 3.79 18.94 12.36
CA LYS A 184 3.69 20.37 12.70
C LYS A 184 4.90 20.76 13.56
N LYS A 185 5.96 21.23 12.92
CA LYS A 185 6.94 22.13 13.55
C LYS A 185 6.77 23.52 12.98
#